data_AF-A0A8J2PBT1-F1
#
_entry.id   AF-A0A8J2PBT1-F1
#
_cell.length_a   1.000
_cell.length_b   1.000
_cell.length_c   1.000
_cell.angle_alpha   90.00
_cell.angle_beta   90.00
_cell.angle_gamma   90.00
#
_symmetry.space_group_name_H-M   'P 1'
#
loop_
_entity.id
_entity.type
_entity.pdbx_description
1 polymer ?
#
loop_
_entity_poly.entity_id
_entity_poly.type
_entity_poly.pdbx_seq_one_letter_code
_entity_poly.pdbx_strand_id
1 'polypeptide(L)' 'MTSSIATAFCWGLAFVVTKFFTQMLDGLTPAGCYWMFSGWCFFGFVFCLVLVPETKGKSLDEIQKLFGAK' A
#
# COMPACT_ATOMS: atom_id res chain seq x y z
N MET A 1 12.93 -13.24 2.19
CA MET A 1 11.73 -13.75 1.48
C MET A 1 10.54 -12.82 1.63
N THR A 2 10.25 -12.30 2.83
CA THR A 2 9.17 -11.31 3.06
C THR A 2 9.29 -10.04 2.19
N SER A 3 10.50 -9.50 2.03
CA SER A 3 10.76 -8.35 1.17
C SER A 3 10.53 -8.63 -0.32
N SER A 4 10.86 -9.82 -0.81
CA SER A 4 10.69 -10.20 -2.22
C SER A 4 9.21 -10.32 -2.61
N ILE A 5 8.37 -10.85 -1.71
CA ILE A 5 6.92 -10.93 -1.92
C ILE A 5 6.30 -9.53 -1.95
N ALA A 6 6.70 -8.65 -1.02
CA ALA A 6 6.26 -7.26 -1.01
C ALA A 6 6.64 -6.53 -2.31
N THR A 7 7.88 -6.72 -2.79
CA THR A 7 8.34 -6.16 -4.06
C THR A 7 7.55 -6.72 -5.24
N ALA A 8 7.38 -8.05 -5.34
CA ALA A 8 6.61 -8.67 -6.42
C ALA A 8 5.15 -8.17 -6.45
N PHE A 9 4.52 -8.03 -5.28
CA PHE A 9 3.17 -7.49 -5.14
C PHE A 9 3.10 -6.02 -5.57
N CYS A 10 4.04 -5.18 -5.12
CA CYS A 10 4.12 -3.77 -5.50
C CYS A 10 4.27 -3.60 -7.01
N TRP A 11 5.18 -4.35 -7.64
CA TRP A 11 5.39 -4.31 -9.08
C TRP A 11 4.21 -4.90 -9.86
N GLY A 12 3.56 -5.94 -9.34
CA GLY A 12 2.34 -6.50 -9.92
C GLY A 12 1.20 -5.47 -9.94
N LEU A 13 0.98 -4.77 -8.84
CA LEU A 13 0.01 -3.67 -8.76
C LEU A 13 0.37 -2.53 -9.71
N ALA A 14 1.65 -2.13 -9.78
CA ALA A 14 2.10 -1.09 -10.71
C ALA A 14 1.84 -1.47 -12.18
N PHE A 15 2.04 -2.74 -12.54
CA PHE A 15 1.71 -3.25 -13.87
C PHE A 15 0.21 -3.17 -14.16
N VAL A 16 -0.64 -3.61 -13.23
CA VAL A 16 -2.11 -3.52 -13.35
C VAL A 16 -2.52 -2.07 -13.56
N VAL A 17 -2.10 -1.16 -12.68
CA VAL A 17 -2.43 0.27 -12.80
C VAL A 17 -2.02 0.82 -14.16
N THR A 18 -0.79 0.54 -14.61
CA THR A 18 -0.29 1.04 -15.91
C THR A 18 -1.10 0.48 -17.10
N LYS A 19 -1.51 -0.79 -17.04
CA LYS A 19 -2.32 -1.41 -18.10
C LYS A 19 -3.72 -0.83 -18.20
N PHE A 20 -4.36 -0.59 -17.06
CA PHE A 20 -5.73 -0.10 -17.00
C PHE A 20 -5.83 1.43 -16.97
N PHE A 21 -4.72 2.16 -16.87
CA PHE A 21 -4.71 3.63 -16.74
C PHE A 21 -5.44 4.34 -17.88
N THR A 22 -5.20 3.94 -19.14
CA THR A 22 -5.88 4.52 -20.30
C THR A 22 -7.39 4.24 -20.25
N GLN A 23 -7.78 3.01 -19.91
CA GLN A 23 -9.19 2.63 -19.77
C GLN A 23 -9.89 3.37 -18.62
N MET A 24 -9.16 3.65 -17.54
CA MET A 24 -9.65 4.47 -16.43
C MET A 24 -9.85 5.93 -16.84
N LEU A 25 -8.94 6.50 -17.62
CA LEU A 25 -9.08 7.88 -18.12
C LEU A 25 -10.31 8.03 -19.03
N ASP A 26 -10.52 7.07 -19.92
CA ASP A 26 -11.67 7.07 -20.84
C ASP A 26 -13.00 6.82 -20.13
N GLY A 27 -13.00 5.98 -19.08
CA GLY A 27 -14.23 5.61 -18.34
C GLY A 27 -14.61 6.56 -17.20
N LEU A 28 -13.65 7.10 -16.46
CA LEU A 28 -13.90 7.84 -15.21
C LEU A 28 -13.63 9.35 -15.29
N THR A 29 -13.10 9.86 -16.41
CA THR A 29 -12.59 11.24 -16.53
C THR A 29 -11.38 11.47 -15.61
N PRO A 30 -10.44 12.39 -15.92
CA PRO A 30 -9.24 12.60 -15.09
C PRO A 30 -9.55 12.86 -13.60
N ALA A 31 -10.61 13.60 -13.31
CA ALA A 31 -11.06 13.87 -11.94
C ALA A 31 -11.48 12.59 -11.19
N GLY A 32 -12.16 11.66 -11.85
CA GLY A 32 -12.55 10.38 -11.25
C GLY A 32 -11.35 9.50 -10.93
N CYS A 33 -10.33 9.48 -11.80
CA CYS A 33 -9.07 8.78 -11.54
C CYS A 33 -8.38 9.30 -10.26
N TYR A 34 -8.28 10.63 -10.11
CA TYR A 34 -7.68 11.22 -8.91
C TYR A 34 -8.43 10.85 -7.63
N TRP A 35 -9.77 10.86 -7.66
CA TRP A 35 -10.58 10.45 -6.52
C TRP A 35 -10.43 8.97 -6.16
N MET A 36 -10.33 8.07 -7.15
CA MET A 36 -10.07 6.65 -6.88
C MET A 36 -8.71 6.41 -6.22
N PHE A 37 -7.64 7.04 -6.74
CA PHE A 37 -6.31 6.92 -6.13
C PHE A 37 -6.27 7.56 -4.74
N SER A 38 -6.93 8.70 -4.55
CA SER A 38 -7.08 9.34 -3.24
C SER A 38 -7.77 8.41 -2.24
N GLY A 39 -8.83 7.72 -2.65
CA GLY A 39 -9.49 6.69 -1.85
C GLY A 39 -8.53 5.58 -1.43
N TRP A 40 -7.74 5.04 -2.37
CA TRP A 40 -6.75 4.01 -2.07
C TRP A 40 -5.68 4.49 -1.08
N CYS A 41 -5.19 5.73 -1.23
CA CYS A 41 -4.28 6.34 -0.27
C CYS A 41 -4.91 6.50 1.12
N PHE A 42 -6.19 6.90 1.20
CA PHE A 42 -6.90 7.03 2.47
C PHE A 42 -7.08 5.67 3.16
N PHE A 43 -7.43 4.62 2.41
CA PHE A 43 -7.48 3.25 2.96
C PHE A 43 -6.11 2.81 3.49
N GLY A 44 -5.02 3.08 2.74
CA GLY A 44 -3.67 2.80 3.20
C GLY A 44 -3.30 3.57 4.48
N PHE A 45 -3.72 4.82 4.59
CA PHE A 45 -3.53 5.64 5.78
C PHE A 45 -4.26 5.05 7.00
N VAL A 46 -5.55 4.72 6.86
CA VAL A 46 -6.34 4.10 7.94
C VAL A 46 -5.75 2.75 8.34
N PHE A 47 -5.34 1.94 7.37
CA PHE A 47 -4.64 0.67 7.62
C PHE A 47 -3.38 0.89 8.46
N CYS A 48 -2.51 1.83 8.05
CA CYS A 48 -1.30 2.15 8.80
C CYS A 48 -1.62 2.63 10.22
N LEU A 49 -2.61 3.49 10.40
CA LEU A 49 -2.98 3.99 11.73
C LEU A 49 -3.47 2.90 12.69
N VAL A 50 -4.24 1.92 12.19
CA VAL A 50 -4.88 0.91 13.04
C VAL A 50 -4.00 -0.32 13.24
N LEU A 51 -3.29 -0.76 12.19
CA LEU A 51 -2.59 -2.05 12.17
C LEU A 51 -1.07 -1.93 12.27
N VAL A 52 -0.48 -0.76 12.02
CA VAL A 52 0.96 -0.56 12.11
C VAL A 52 1.29 0.22 13.40
N PRO A 53 1.69 -0.46 14.48
CA PRO A 53 2.21 0.22 15.66
C PRO A 53 3.44 1.07 15.30
N GLU A 54 3.61 2.20 15.97
CA GLU A 54 4.77 3.10 15.83
C GLU A 54 6.10 2.32 15.98
N THR A 55 6.80 2.13 14.86
CA THR A 55 8.11 1.44 14.80
C THR A 55 9.29 2.39 14.99
N LYS A 56 9.04 3.70 15.12
CA LYS A 56 10.08 4.71 15.19
C LYS A 56 10.87 4.62 16.50
N GLY A 57 12.19 4.52 16.40
CA GLY A 57 13.11 4.51 17.55
C GLY A 57 13.20 3.19 18.31
N LYS A 58 12.61 2.10 17.79
CA LYS A 58 12.69 0.77 18.38
C LYS A 58 13.70 -0.11 17.64
N SER A 59 14.35 -1.01 18.39
CA SER A 59 15.23 -2.03 17.80
C SER A 59 14.43 -3.08 17.02
N LEU A 60 15.08 -3.78 16.09
CA LEU A 60 14.42 -4.81 15.28
C LEU A 60 13.81 -5.94 16.15
N ASP A 61 14.47 -6.33 17.24
CA ASP A 61 13.95 -7.28 18.23
C ASP A 61 12.68 -6.80 18.92
N GLU A 62 12.60 -5.52 19.28
CA GLU A 62 11.40 -4.93 19.89
C GLU A 62 10.24 -4.86 18.89
N ILE A 63 10.53 -4.54 17.63
CA ILE A 63 9.53 -4.54 16.55
C ILE A 63 9.01 -5.96 16.33
N GLN A 64 9.88 -6.97 16.28
CA GLN A 64 9.47 -8.37 16.16
C GLN A 64 8.57 -8.82 17.31
N LYS A 65 8.87 -8.42 18.56
CA LYS A 65 8.00 -8.68 19.71
C LYS A 65 6.65 -7.96 19.64
N LEU A 66 6.63 -6.71 19.15
CA LEU A 66 5.39 -5.93 18.91
C LEU A 66 4.47 -6.60 17.91
N PHE A 67 5.02 -7.23 16.87
CA PHE A 67 4.28 -7.96 15.84
C PHE A 67 4.08 -9.45 16.16
N GLY A 68 4.41 -9.92 17.36
CA GLY A 68 4.09 -11.27 17.84
C GLY A 68 5.05 -12.38 17.38
N ALA A 69 6.28 -12.05 16.98
CA ALA A 69 7.32 -13.06 16.85
C ALA A 69 7.72 -13.55 18.25
N LYS A 70 7.55 -14.85 18.49
CA LYS A 70 7.92 -15.53 19.73
C LYS A 70 9.42 -15.81 19.77
#